data_AF-A0A7Y3JSD9-F1
#
_entry.id   AF-A0A7Y3JSD9-F1
#
_cell.length_a   1.000
_cell.length_b   1.000
_cell.length_c   1.000
_cell.angle_alpha   90.00
_cell.angle_beta   90.00
_cell.angle_gamma   90.00
#
_symmetry.space_group_name_H-M   'P 1'
#
loop_
_entity.id
_entity.type
_entity.pdbx_description
1 polymer ?
#
loop_
_entity_poly.entity_id
_entity_poly.type
_entity_poly.pdbx_seq_one_letter_code
_entity_poly.pdbx_strand_id
1 'polypeptide(L)'
;MMKKLLIAATLLSPLALPSAPALAQRNTNEQVLVIFGDDTCPRDTICVRRSESERYRIPQELRRIEPSAQSNSWAARARSMEYAGASGTNSCTPVGAGGWTGCYAQMLRQAREERRARQNGQVPEGQ
;
A
#
# COMPACT_ATOMS: atom_id res chain seq x y z
N MET A 1 -2.99 77.34 -22.95
CA MET A 1 -2.07 77.72 -21.85
C MET A 1 -2.42 76.83 -20.66
N MET A 2 -1.61 76.04 -19.95
CA MET A 2 -0.17 75.77 -19.78
C MET A 2 0.00 74.24 -19.83
N LYS A 3 0.86 73.64 -20.66
CA LYS A 3 2.33 73.47 -20.59
C LYS A 3 2.81 72.44 -19.54
N LYS A 4 2.97 71.20 -20.05
CA LYS A 4 4.04 70.18 -19.86
C LYS A 4 4.64 70.00 -18.46
N LEU A 5 4.74 68.75 -18.01
CA LEU A 5 6.03 68.02 -17.86
C LEU A 5 5.80 66.54 -17.48
N LEU A 6 6.61 65.68 -18.11
CA LEU A 6 6.75 64.23 -17.93
C LEU A 6 7.61 63.89 -16.70
N ILE A 7 7.72 62.58 -16.41
CA ILE A 7 8.67 61.85 -15.51
C ILE A 7 8.02 61.57 -14.14
N ALA A 8 8.02 60.39 -13.49
CA ALA A 8 8.82 59.15 -13.54
C ALA A 8 7.97 57.99 -12.97
N ALA A 9 8.03 56.77 -13.53
CA ALA A 9 8.70 55.60 -12.95
C ALA A 9 8.42 55.32 -11.47
N THR A 10 7.58 54.32 -11.16
CA THR A 10 7.70 53.40 -10.01
C THR A 10 6.82 52.17 -10.28
N LEU A 11 7.42 51.07 -10.72
CA LEU A 11 7.67 49.86 -9.93
C LEU A 11 6.50 48.87 -9.93
N LEU A 12 6.69 47.83 -10.75
CA LEU A 12 6.27 46.46 -10.47
C LEU A 12 6.29 46.16 -8.96
N SER A 13 5.16 45.76 -8.39
CA SER A 13 5.13 44.98 -7.14
C SER A 13 4.07 43.90 -7.26
N PRO A 14 4.47 42.69 -7.71
CA PRO A 14 3.68 41.50 -7.48
C PRO A 14 3.96 40.97 -6.07
N LEU A 15 2.95 40.31 -5.50
CA LEU A 15 3.03 39.36 -4.37
C LEU A 15 3.13 39.93 -2.95
N ALA A 16 1.96 40.14 -2.35
CA ALA A 16 1.76 39.87 -0.92
C ALA A 16 0.52 38.99 -0.76
N LEU A 17 0.62 37.73 -1.20
CA LEU A 17 -0.30 36.68 -0.74
C LEU A 17 0.11 36.32 0.70
N PRO A 18 -0.78 36.42 1.69
CA PRO A 18 -0.48 35.92 3.03
C PRO A 18 -0.25 34.40 2.94
N SER A 19 0.93 33.95 3.32
CA SER A 19 1.32 32.54 3.44
C SER A 19 0.67 31.86 4.65
N ALA A 20 -0.66 32.03 4.80
CA ALA A 20 -1.48 31.41 5.82
C ALA A 20 -1.49 29.86 5.83
N PRO A 21 -1.39 29.12 4.71
CA PRO A 21 -1.51 27.66 4.77
C PRO A 21 -0.32 26.97 5.49
N ALA A 22 0.83 27.63 5.63
CA ALA A 22 2.01 27.07 6.28
C ALA A 22 1.90 27.03 7.83
N LEU A 23 1.10 27.92 8.43
CA LEU A 23 0.92 27.97 9.88
C LEU A 23 -0.17 27.01 10.39
N ALA A 24 -1.14 26.65 9.55
CA ALA A 24 -2.20 25.69 9.89
C ALA A 24 -1.74 24.22 9.89
N GLN A 25 -0.56 23.93 9.32
CA GLN A 25 0.06 22.59 9.36
C GLN A 25 0.75 22.30 10.70
N ARG A 26 0.86 23.28 11.60
CA ARG A 26 1.35 23.06 12.97
C ARG A 26 0.23 22.42 13.79
N ASN A 27 0.14 21.10 13.74
CA ASN A 27 -0.62 20.33 14.73
C ASN A 27 0.10 20.46 16.08
N THR A 28 -0.28 21.46 16.88
CA THR A 28 0.39 21.80 18.15
C THR A 28 0.01 20.91 19.33
N ASN A 29 -0.82 19.88 19.14
CA ASN A 29 -1.39 19.11 20.26
C ASN A 29 -1.13 17.60 20.19
N GLU A 30 -0.49 17.08 19.15
CA GLU A 30 -0.16 15.65 19.06
C GLU A 30 1.20 15.42 18.39
N GLN A 31 2.26 15.85 19.09
CA GLN A 31 3.62 15.58 18.68
C GLN A 31 4.02 14.20 19.24
N VAL A 32 3.67 13.14 18.49
CA VAL A 32 4.15 11.78 18.79
C VAL A 32 5.46 11.56 18.04
N LEU A 33 6.57 11.47 18.77
CA LEU A 33 7.90 11.28 18.20
C LEU A 33 8.39 9.85 18.47
N VAL A 34 8.91 9.18 17.43
CA VAL A 34 9.57 7.88 17.61
C VAL A 34 11.05 8.09 17.89
N ILE A 35 11.52 7.61 19.04
CA ILE A 35 12.94 7.68 19.46
C ILE A 35 13.56 6.28 19.44
N PHE A 36 14.86 6.19 19.15
CA PHE A 36 15.57 4.91 18.99
C PHE A 36 16.64 4.74 20.05
N GLY A 37 16.83 3.50 20.55
CA GLY A 37 17.94 3.19 21.46
C GLY A 37 17.91 4.10 22.68
N ASP A 38 19.00 4.85 22.92
CA ASP A 38 19.14 5.79 24.05
C ASP A 38 18.95 7.27 23.72
N ASP A 39 18.28 7.57 22.61
CA ASP A 39 18.02 8.95 22.19
C ASP A 39 17.13 9.69 23.22
N THR A 40 17.48 10.95 23.49
CA THR A 40 16.79 11.81 24.47
C THR A 40 15.44 12.29 23.92
N CYS A 41 14.36 12.09 24.67
CA CYS A 41 13.05 12.64 24.34
C CYS A 41 13.00 14.15 24.65
N PRO A 42 12.67 15.02 23.68
CA PRO A 42 12.44 16.44 23.93
C PRO A 42 11.29 16.69 24.92
N ARG A 43 11.31 17.85 25.59
CA ARG A 43 10.19 18.27 26.45
C ARG A 43 8.98 18.61 25.59
N ASP A 44 7.78 18.42 26.14
CA ASP A 44 6.47 18.75 25.51
C ASP A 44 6.08 17.86 24.30
N THR A 45 6.61 16.62 24.21
CA THR A 45 6.32 15.65 23.15
C THR A 45 6.12 14.25 23.75
N ILE A 46 5.18 13.46 23.21
CA ILE A 46 4.98 12.07 23.63
C ILE A 46 5.92 11.18 22.80
N CYS A 47 6.90 10.55 23.45
CA CYS A 47 7.85 9.70 22.75
C CYS A 47 7.48 8.22 22.80
N VAL A 48 7.49 7.57 21.64
CA VAL A 48 7.39 6.11 21.49
C VAL A 48 8.80 5.56 21.27
N ARG A 49 9.29 4.73 22.18
CA ARG A 49 10.66 4.17 22.11
C ARG A 49 10.69 2.89 21.29
N ARG A 50 11.65 2.80 20.37
CA ARG A 50 11.99 1.60 19.59
C ARG A 50 13.45 1.20 19.87
N SER A 51 13.81 -0.06 19.64
CA SER A 51 15.19 -0.52 19.84
C SER A 51 16.14 0.13 18.83
N GLU A 52 17.42 0.20 19.19
CA GLU A 52 18.46 0.80 18.33
C GLU A 52 18.57 0.09 16.96
N SER A 53 18.37 -1.23 16.96
CA SER A 53 18.30 -2.08 15.76
C SER A 53 17.14 -1.76 14.80
N GLU A 54 16.13 -1.02 15.24
CA GLU A 54 14.97 -0.64 14.41
C GLU A 54 15.19 0.69 13.66
N ARG A 55 16.31 1.38 13.90
CA ARG A 55 16.61 2.68 13.26
C ARG A 55 16.77 2.60 11.74
N TYR A 56 17.36 1.51 11.24
CA TYR A 56 17.59 1.26 9.81
C TYR A 56 16.85 0.03 9.28
N ARG A 57 16.11 -0.66 10.14
CA ARG A 57 15.35 -1.85 9.76
C ARG A 57 13.95 -1.44 9.32
N ILE A 58 13.38 -2.20 8.36
CA ILE A 58 11.97 -2.04 7.96
C ILE A 58 11.08 -2.12 9.20
N PRO A 59 10.22 -1.13 9.51
CA PRO A 59 9.37 -1.14 10.71
C PRO A 59 8.57 -2.44 10.87
N GLN A 60 8.33 -2.88 12.11
CA GLN A 60 7.60 -4.11 12.44
C GLN A 60 6.25 -4.21 11.75
N GLU A 61 5.56 -3.07 11.63
CA GLU A 61 4.25 -2.94 11.02
C GLU A 61 4.29 -3.29 9.52
N LEU A 62 5.41 -3.00 8.84
CA LEU A 62 5.63 -3.28 7.42
C LEU A 62 6.28 -4.64 7.15
N ARG A 63 6.70 -5.36 8.19
CA ARG A 63 7.27 -6.72 8.03
C ARG A 63 6.20 -7.77 7.75
N ARG A 64 4.96 -7.51 8.16
CA ARG A 64 3.83 -8.39 7.85
C ARG A 64 3.41 -8.13 6.41
N ILE A 65 4.04 -8.87 5.51
CA ILE A 65 3.59 -8.95 4.12
C ILE A 65 2.32 -9.80 4.15
N GLU A 66 1.18 -9.18 3.87
CA GLU A 66 -0.04 -9.94 3.61
C GLU A 66 0.18 -10.82 2.37
N PRO A 67 -0.27 -12.09 2.42
CA PRO A 67 -0.19 -12.96 1.26
C PRO A 67 -0.92 -12.31 0.08
N SER A 68 -0.15 -11.92 -0.93
CA SER A 68 -0.65 -11.36 -2.18
C SER A 68 -0.26 -12.27 -3.33
N ALA A 69 -0.91 -12.15 -4.48
CA ALA A 69 -0.52 -12.89 -5.68
C ALA A 69 0.98 -12.67 -6.02
N GLN A 70 1.53 -11.50 -5.65
CA GLN A 70 2.91 -11.06 -5.79
C GLN A 70 3.86 -11.75 -4.80
N SER A 71 3.39 -12.17 -3.62
CA SER A 71 4.22 -12.84 -2.61
C SER A 71 4.35 -14.36 -2.80
N ASN A 72 3.69 -14.95 -3.82
CA ASN A 72 3.84 -16.37 -4.12
C ASN A 72 5.29 -16.72 -4.46
N SER A 73 5.78 -17.87 -3.97
CA SER A 73 7.14 -18.33 -4.28
C SER A 73 7.29 -18.60 -5.78
N TRP A 74 8.51 -18.45 -6.31
CA TRP A 74 8.81 -18.85 -7.70
C TRP A 74 8.38 -20.28 -7.98
N ALA A 75 8.62 -21.21 -7.05
CA ALA A 75 8.23 -22.61 -7.18
C ALA A 75 6.70 -22.78 -7.34
N ALA A 76 5.90 -22.04 -6.58
CA ALA A 76 4.44 -22.06 -6.72
C ALA A 76 4.00 -21.53 -8.09
N ARG A 77 4.66 -20.48 -8.59
CA ARG A 77 4.40 -19.93 -9.93
C ARG A 77 4.80 -20.90 -11.04
N ALA A 78 5.98 -21.50 -10.95
CA ALA A 78 6.49 -22.46 -11.92
C ALA A 78 5.52 -23.64 -12.09
N ARG A 79 4.91 -24.12 -11.00
CA ARG A 79 3.89 -25.18 -11.06
C ARG A 79 2.67 -24.82 -11.92
N SER A 80 2.26 -23.55 -11.93
CA SER A 80 1.17 -23.10 -12.81
C SER A 80 1.56 -23.11 -14.29
N MET A 81 2.85 -22.95 -14.61
CA MET A 81 3.35 -23.00 -15.98
C MET A 81 3.33 -24.42 -16.56
N GLU A 82 3.41 -25.47 -15.74
CA GLU A 82 3.32 -26.87 -16.19
C GLU A 82 1.99 -27.20 -16.88
N TYR A 83 0.92 -26.48 -16.52
CA TYR A 83 -0.42 -26.70 -17.07
C TYR A 83 -0.75 -25.74 -18.23
N ALA A 84 0.17 -24.84 -18.61
CA ALA A 84 -0.03 -23.94 -19.73
C ALA A 84 -0.12 -24.76 -21.04
N GLY A 85 -1.27 -24.67 -21.73
CA GLY A 85 -1.53 -25.44 -22.95
C GLY A 85 -2.04 -26.86 -22.74
N ALA A 86 -2.24 -27.30 -21.49
CA ALA A 86 -2.90 -28.58 -21.22
C ALA A 86 -4.34 -28.56 -21.75
N SER A 87 -4.75 -29.63 -22.43
CA SER A 87 -6.11 -29.82 -22.97
C SER A 87 -6.57 -31.28 -22.81
N GLY A 88 -7.88 -31.51 -22.87
CA GLY A 88 -8.48 -32.84 -22.71
C GLY A 88 -9.12 -33.09 -21.34
N THR A 89 -9.37 -34.36 -21.00
CA THR A 89 -10.00 -34.73 -19.72
C THR A 89 -9.13 -34.31 -18.53
N ASN A 90 -9.73 -33.85 -17.44
CA ASN A 90 -9.07 -33.28 -16.25
C ASN A 90 -8.33 -31.93 -16.44
N SER A 91 -8.30 -31.35 -17.63
CA SER A 91 -7.74 -30.00 -17.84
C SER A 91 -8.81 -28.93 -17.70
N CYS A 92 -8.65 -27.89 -16.88
CA CYS A 92 -9.65 -26.80 -16.81
C CYS A 92 -9.41 -25.76 -17.92
N THR A 93 -9.75 -26.12 -19.16
CA THR A 93 -9.56 -25.26 -20.34
C THR A 93 -10.78 -25.35 -21.28
N PRO A 94 -11.10 -24.28 -22.04
CA PRO A 94 -12.16 -24.31 -23.05
C PRO A 94 -11.79 -25.13 -24.30
N VAL A 95 -10.52 -25.52 -24.48
CA VAL A 95 -10.07 -26.26 -25.66
C VAL A 95 -9.89 -27.77 -25.38
N GLY A 96 -10.40 -28.61 -26.28
CA GLY A 96 -10.27 -30.08 -26.20
C GLY A 96 -11.45 -30.79 -25.51
N ALA A 97 -11.66 -32.06 -25.86
CA ALA A 97 -12.76 -32.87 -25.33
C ALA A 97 -12.53 -33.22 -23.85
N GLY A 98 -13.55 -33.00 -23.02
CA GLY A 98 -13.52 -33.38 -21.61
C GLY A 98 -12.88 -32.37 -20.65
N GLY A 99 -12.46 -31.18 -21.10
CA GLY A 99 -11.89 -30.15 -20.21
C GLY A 99 -12.85 -29.67 -19.11
N TRP A 100 -14.16 -29.71 -19.38
CA TRP A 100 -15.19 -29.39 -18.38
C TRP A 100 -15.06 -30.21 -17.08
N THR A 101 -14.55 -31.43 -17.15
CA THR A 101 -14.35 -32.31 -15.99
C THR A 101 -13.31 -31.75 -15.01
N GLY A 102 -12.24 -31.12 -15.53
CA GLY A 102 -11.20 -30.49 -14.72
C GLY A 102 -11.71 -29.24 -14.00
N CYS A 103 -12.48 -28.40 -14.70
CA CYS A 103 -13.09 -27.22 -14.09
C CYS A 103 -14.13 -27.58 -13.02
N TYR A 104 -14.95 -28.61 -13.26
CA TYR A 104 -15.87 -29.11 -12.25
C TYR A 104 -15.14 -29.58 -10.98
N ALA A 105 -14.05 -30.34 -11.14
CA ALA A 105 -13.22 -30.76 -10.02
C ALA A 105 -12.52 -29.58 -9.29
N GLN A 106 -12.18 -28.51 -10.01
CA GLN A 106 -11.66 -27.28 -9.42
C GLN A 106 -12.72 -26.54 -8.59
N MET A 107 -13.92 -26.35 -9.12
CA MET A 107 -15.03 -25.73 -8.42
C MET A 107 -15.37 -26.49 -7.12
N LEU A 108 -15.37 -27.83 -7.16
CA LEU A 108 -15.55 -28.67 -5.97
C LEU A 108 -14.42 -28.51 -4.93
N ARG A 109 -13.18 -28.23 -5.36
CA ARG A 109 -12.06 -27.95 -4.45
C ARG A 109 -12.24 -26.58 -3.80
N GLN A 110 -12.51 -25.55 -4.59
CA GLN A 110 -12.78 -24.19 -4.10
C GLN A 110 -13.93 -24.18 -3.08
N ALA A 111 -15.06 -24.81 -3.39
CA ALA A 111 -16.19 -24.90 -2.46
C ALA A 111 -15.84 -25.64 -1.15
N ARG A 112 -14.92 -26.62 -1.18
CA ARG A 112 -14.44 -27.30 0.04
C ARG A 112 -13.51 -26.42 0.84
N GLU A 113 -12.64 -25.67 0.18
CA GLU A 113 -11.71 -24.72 0.79
C GLU A 113 -12.47 -23.57 1.44
N GLU A 114 -13.47 -23.01 0.77
CA GLU A 114 -14.36 -21.99 1.34
C GLU A 114 -15.08 -22.48 2.61
N ARG A 115 -15.58 -23.73 2.61
CA ARG A 115 -16.21 -24.30 3.82
C ARG A 115 -15.21 -24.44 4.98
N ARG A 116 -13.98 -24.87 4.71
CA ARG A 116 -12.91 -24.96 5.72
C ARG A 116 -12.51 -23.58 6.24
N ALA A 117 -12.38 -22.60 5.35
CA ALA A 117 -12.09 -21.21 5.71
C ALA A 117 -13.17 -20.64 6.66
N ARG A 118 -14.45 -20.84 6.34
CA ARG A 118 -15.58 -20.45 7.21
C ARG A 118 -15.54 -21.15 8.57
N GLN A 119 -15.21 -22.44 8.61
CA GLN A 119 -15.05 -23.18 9.87
C GLN A 119 -13.91 -22.64 10.74
N ASN A 120 -12.85 -22.14 10.11
CA ASN A 120 -11.69 -21.56 10.79
C ASN A 120 -11.86 -20.06 11.11
N GLY A 121 -13.04 -19.48 10.87
CA GLY A 121 -13.30 -18.05 11.12
C GLY A 121 -12.68 -17.09 10.09
N GLN A 122 -12.17 -17.60 8.97
CA GLN A 122 -11.66 -16.78 7.87
C GLN A 122 -12.84 -16.42 6.95
N VAL A 123 -13.08 -15.12 6.74
CA VAL A 123 -14.06 -14.64 5.74
C VAL A 123 -13.43 -14.80 4.36
N PRO A 124 -13.98 -15.65 3.46
CA PRO A 124 -13.44 -15.77 2.12
C PRO A 124 -13.65 -14.45 1.37
N GLU A 125 -12.56 -13.79 0.98
CA GLU A 125 -12.62 -12.62 0.09
C GLU A 125 -12.96 -13.08 -1.32
N GLY A 126 -14.12 -12.65 -1.83
CA GLY A 126 -14.52 -12.88 -3.22
C GLY A 126 -15.89 -13.52 -3.37
N GLN A 127 -16.94 -12.70 -3.17
CA GLN A 127 -18.05 -12.60 -4.11
C GLN A 127 -18.27 -11.13 -4.43
#